data_AF-A0A852DT06-F1
#
_entry.id   AF-A0A852DT06-F1
#
_cell.length_a   1.000
_cell.length_b   1.000
_cell.length_c   1.000
_cell.angle_alpha   90.00
_cell.angle_beta   90.00
_cell.angle_gamma   90.00
#
_symmetry.space_group_name_H-M   'P 1'
#
loop_
_entity.id
_entity.type
_entity.pdbx_description
1 polymer ?
#
loop_
_entity_poly.entity_id
_entity_poly.type
_entity_poly.pdbx_seq_one_letter_code
_entity_poly.pdbx_strand_id
1 'polypeptide(L)'
;GLRIHEYLYFQVLSPGDIRYIFTATPAKDFGGVFNTRYDQIHLVPADPPEACGELNNGVFIQDQIALVERGGCSFLSKTRVIQEHGGRAVIIADNAYDNDSFYIEMIQDSSRRTADIPALFLLGRDGYV
;
A
#
# COMPACT_ATOMS: atom_id res chain seq x y z
N GLY A 1 -15.89 -12.69 12.07
CA GLY A 1 -14.76 -13.07 12.93
C GLY A 1 -13.59 -13.38 12.03
N LEU A 2 -12.49 -12.64 12.20
CA LEU A 2 -11.19 -12.93 11.63
C LEU A 2 -10.19 -12.80 12.79
N ARG A 3 -9.45 -13.87 13.08
CA ARG A 3 -8.48 -13.96 14.18
C ARG A 3 -7.08 -13.98 13.56
N ILE A 4 -6.24 -13.02 13.97
CA ILE A 4 -4.77 -13.13 14.11
C ILE A 4 -3.99 -13.38 12.79
N HIS A 5 -3.33 -12.32 12.30
CA HIS A 5 -2.18 -12.33 11.36
C HIS A 5 -2.43 -12.95 9.97
N GLU A 6 -3.50 -12.55 9.28
CA GLU A 6 -3.64 -12.87 7.85
C GLU A 6 -2.69 -12.02 7.01
N TYR A 7 -1.60 -12.65 6.57
CA TYR A 7 -0.77 -12.10 5.50
C TYR A 7 -1.53 -12.20 4.18
N LEU A 8 -1.43 -11.15 3.37
CA LEU A 8 -1.80 -11.20 1.97
C LEU A 8 -0.55 -11.33 1.12
N TYR A 9 -0.71 -11.97 -0.03
CA TYR A 9 0.37 -12.21 -0.97
C TYR A 9 0.01 -11.55 -2.30
N PHE A 10 0.97 -10.88 -2.91
CA PHE A 10 0.85 -10.43 -4.29
C PHE A 10 2.06 -10.91 -5.09
N GLN A 11 1.83 -11.18 -6.37
CA GLN A 11 2.87 -11.62 -7.28
C GLN A 11 3.11 -10.55 -8.33
N VAL A 12 4.38 -10.18 -8.53
CA VAL A 12 4.75 -9.34 -9.67
C VAL A 12 4.83 -10.23 -10.91
N LEU A 13 4.02 -9.94 -11.92
CA LEU A 13 3.94 -10.75 -13.14
C LEU A 13 4.99 -10.35 -14.19
N SER A 14 5.39 -9.08 -14.20
CA SER A 14 6.33 -8.49 -15.17
C SER A 14 7.00 -7.24 -14.59
N PRO A 15 8.26 -6.91 -14.96
CA PRO A 15 9.18 -7.74 -15.77
C PRO A 15 9.58 -9.03 -15.05
N GLY A 16 10.04 -10.02 -15.82
CA GLY A 16 10.34 -11.36 -15.31
C GLY A 16 11.45 -11.38 -14.24
N ASP A 17 12.36 -10.43 -14.29
CA ASP A 17 13.54 -10.36 -13.42
C ASP A 17 13.21 -10.06 -11.96
N ILE A 18 12.02 -9.50 -11.70
CA ILE A 18 11.51 -9.17 -10.37
C ILE A 18 10.27 -9.98 -10.01
N ARG A 19 10.02 -11.06 -10.76
CA ARG A 19 8.89 -11.97 -10.53
C ARG A 19 9.11 -12.71 -9.22
N TYR A 20 8.51 -12.18 -8.17
CA TYR A 20 8.52 -12.76 -6.84
C TYR A 20 7.13 -12.70 -6.21
N ILE A 21 6.92 -13.51 -5.17
CA ILE A 21 5.72 -13.45 -4.33
C ILE A 21 6.08 -12.65 -3.09
N PHE A 22 5.49 -11.47 -3.00
CA PHE A 22 5.71 -10.56 -1.90
C PHE A 22 4.66 -10.82 -0.82
N THR A 23 5.09 -10.74 0.44
CA THR A 23 4.21 -10.85 1.60
C THR A 23 3.90 -9.45 2.11
N ALA A 24 2.63 -9.15 2.34
CA ALA A 24 2.18 -7.87 2.85
C ALA A 24 1.14 -8.05 3.95
N THR A 25 1.09 -7.11 4.89
CA THR A 25 0.10 -7.10 5.98
C THR A 25 -0.98 -6.05 5.72
N PRO A 26 -2.28 -6.40 5.82
CA PRO A 26 -3.35 -5.41 5.73
C PRO A 26 -3.29 -4.38 6.86
N ALA A 27 -3.86 -3.20 6.61
CA ALA A 27 -4.20 -2.26 7.67
C ALA A 27 -5.12 -2.91 8.72
N LYS A 28 -4.92 -2.56 9.99
CA LYS A 28 -5.57 -3.22 11.13
C LYS A 28 -7.01 -2.73 11.35
N ASP A 29 -7.24 -1.42 11.20
CA ASP A 29 -8.50 -0.77 11.58
C ASP A 29 -9.01 0.26 10.55
N PHE A 30 -8.43 0.28 9.34
CA PHE A 30 -8.92 1.07 8.20
C PHE A 30 -8.71 0.30 6.89
N GLY A 31 -9.26 0.84 5.79
CA GLY A 31 -9.10 0.28 4.45
C GLY A 31 -10.19 -0.72 4.07
N GLY A 32 -10.28 -0.97 2.77
CA GLY A 32 -11.19 -1.93 2.17
C GLY A 32 -10.74 -3.38 2.30
N VAL A 33 -11.66 -4.30 2.00
CA VAL A 33 -11.38 -5.73 1.92
C VAL A 33 -10.89 -6.11 0.52
N PHE A 34 -9.86 -6.95 0.45
CA PHE A 34 -9.47 -7.62 -0.79
C PHE A 34 -10.44 -8.78 -1.08
N ASN A 35 -11.57 -8.47 -1.72
CA ASN A 35 -12.57 -9.46 -2.12
C ASN A 35 -12.55 -9.77 -3.63
N THR A 36 -11.66 -9.11 -4.37
CA THR A 36 -11.64 -9.13 -5.84
C THR A 36 -10.24 -9.49 -6.32
N ARG A 37 -10.18 -10.34 -7.34
CA ARG A 37 -8.94 -10.62 -8.07
C ARG A 37 -8.70 -9.48 -9.07
N TYR A 38 -7.52 -8.88 -9.02
CA TYR A 38 -7.11 -7.88 -10.00
C TYR A 38 -6.33 -8.55 -11.13
N ASP A 39 -6.94 -8.65 -12.31
CA ASP A 39 -6.25 -9.13 -13.52
C ASP A 39 -5.74 -7.90 -14.31
N GLN A 40 -4.49 -7.95 -14.78
CA GLN A 40 -3.82 -6.88 -15.56
C GLN A 40 -3.74 -5.50 -14.88
N ILE A 41 -3.60 -5.46 -13.56
CA ILE A 41 -3.38 -4.22 -12.80
C ILE A 41 -1.89 -3.89 -12.72
N HIS A 42 -1.56 -2.60 -12.78
CA HIS A 42 -0.18 -2.11 -12.60
C HIS A 42 0.06 -1.70 -11.15
N LEU A 43 1.29 -1.91 -10.71
CA LEU A 43 1.82 -1.28 -9.51
C LEU A 43 2.52 0.02 -9.92
N VAL A 44 1.96 1.16 -9.53
CA VAL A 44 2.39 2.48 -9.99
C VAL A 44 2.99 3.24 -8.80
N PRO A 45 4.29 3.60 -8.83
CA PRO A 45 4.91 4.45 -7.82
C PRO A 45 4.22 5.82 -7.75
N ALA A 46 3.87 6.28 -6.56
CA ALA A 46 3.32 7.62 -6.35
C ALA A 46 4.40 8.70 -6.54
N ASP A 47 3.99 9.87 -7.03
CA ASP A 47 4.83 11.07 -7.09
C ASP A 47 4.05 12.26 -6.50
N PRO A 48 4.45 12.82 -5.34
CA PRO A 48 5.62 12.45 -4.55
C PRO A 48 5.50 11.07 -3.88
N PRO A 49 6.62 10.35 -3.62
CA PRO A 49 6.59 8.98 -3.09
C PRO A 49 5.84 8.81 -1.77
N GLU A 50 5.82 9.84 -0.93
CA GLU A 50 5.13 9.79 0.36
C GLU A 50 3.61 10.00 0.24
N ALA A 51 3.07 10.46 -0.89
CA ALA A 51 1.63 10.68 -1.10
C ALA A 51 0.92 11.44 0.04
N CYS A 52 1.58 12.44 0.64
CA CYS A 52 1.02 13.23 1.75
C CYS A 52 0.19 14.45 1.30
N GLY A 53 0.04 14.65 -0.01
CA GLY A 53 -0.67 15.78 -0.62
C GLY A 53 -1.06 15.47 -2.07
N GLU A 54 -1.13 16.49 -2.93
CA GLU A 54 -1.44 16.28 -4.35
C GLU A 54 -0.39 15.39 -5.05
N LEU A 55 -0.86 14.56 -5.98
CA LEU A 55 -0.02 13.69 -6.79
C LEU A 55 0.21 14.29 -8.18
N ASN A 56 1.48 14.39 -8.57
CA ASN A 56 1.90 14.79 -9.92
C ASN A 56 1.46 13.78 -10.99
N ASN A 57 1.31 12.51 -10.59
CA ASN A 57 1.04 11.39 -11.48
C ASN A 57 -0.31 10.71 -11.21
N GLY A 58 -1.26 11.42 -10.58
CA GLY A 58 -2.57 10.88 -10.21
C GLY A 58 -3.35 10.23 -11.36
N VAL A 59 -3.19 10.72 -12.59
CA VAL A 59 -3.79 10.13 -13.81
C VAL A 59 -3.31 8.69 -14.06
N PHE A 60 -2.07 8.37 -13.71
CA PHE A 60 -1.53 7.01 -13.84
C PHE A 60 -1.93 6.10 -12.69
N ILE A 61 -2.33 6.67 -11.55
CA ILE A 61 -2.79 5.94 -10.36
C ILE A 61 -4.25 5.50 -10.51
N GLN A 62 -5.04 6.25 -11.28
CA GLN A 62 -6.45 5.94 -11.50
C GLN A 62 -6.62 4.50 -12.01
N ASP A 63 -7.50 3.74 -11.36
CA ASP A 63 -7.78 2.33 -11.64
C ASP A 63 -6.60 1.35 -11.44
N GLN A 64 -5.49 1.80 -10.84
CA GLN A 64 -4.29 1.00 -10.55
C GLN A 64 -4.03 0.80 -9.06
N ILE A 65 -3.01 0.01 -8.72
CA ILE A 65 -2.49 -0.11 -7.35
C ILE A 65 -1.34 0.90 -7.20
N ALA A 66 -1.42 1.76 -6.20
CA ALA A 66 -0.36 2.71 -5.89
C ALA A 66 0.71 2.08 -5.00
N LEU A 67 1.99 2.31 -5.32
CA LEU A 67 3.13 2.05 -4.43
C LEU A 67 3.56 3.37 -3.78
N VAL A 68 3.56 3.41 -2.45
CA VAL A 68 3.81 4.61 -1.65
C VAL A 68 4.90 4.31 -0.63
N GLU A 69 5.78 5.28 -0.36
CA GLU A 69 6.80 5.16 0.67
C GLU A 69 6.27 5.60 2.04
N ARG A 70 6.68 4.89 3.10
CA ARG A 70 6.44 5.30 4.48
C ARG A 70 7.23 6.56 4.82
N GLY A 71 6.63 7.49 5.56
CA GLY A 71 7.24 8.77 5.92
C GLY A 71 6.26 9.94 5.79
N GLY A 72 6.62 11.13 6.27
CA GLY A 72 5.88 12.38 6.06
C GLY A 72 4.52 12.56 6.78
N CYS A 73 3.64 11.57 6.73
CA CYS A 73 2.26 11.62 7.23
C CYS A 73 1.72 10.22 7.62
N SER A 74 0.50 10.17 8.15
CA SER A 74 -0.13 8.93 8.60
C SER A 74 -0.48 7.97 7.46
N PHE A 75 -0.50 6.66 7.74
CA PHE A 75 -0.93 5.64 6.77
C PHE A 75 -2.34 5.89 6.23
N LEU A 76 -3.25 6.35 7.09
CA LEU A 76 -4.59 6.73 6.67
C LEU A 76 -4.59 7.92 5.71
N SER A 77 -3.77 8.94 5.95
CA SER A 77 -3.67 10.10 5.05
C SER A 77 -3.16 9.69 3.66
N LYS A 78 -2.12 8.85 3.60
CA LYS A 78 -1.61 8.28 2.35
C LYS A 78 -2.68 7.54 1.57
N THR A 79 -3.39 6.64 2.26
CA THR A 79 -4.45 5.81 1.65
C THR A 79 -5.58 6.68 1.10
N ARG A 80 -5.94 7.75 1.82
CA ARG A 80 -6.96 8.70 1.36
C ARG A 80 -6.54 9.46 0.11
N VAL A 81 -5.30 9.95 0.05
CA VAL A 81 -4.80 10.63 -1.15
C VAL A 81 -4.90 9.71 -2.37
N ILE A 82 -4.49 8.45 -2.25
CA ILE A 82 -4.61 7.47 -3.33
C ILE A 82 -6.08 7.23 -3.72
N GLN A 83 -6.96 7.09 -2.74
CA GLN A 83 -8.41 6.91 -2.97
C GLN A 83 -9.02 8.11 -3.70
N GLU A 84 -8.64 9.33 -3.32
CA GLU A 84 -9.14 10.58 -3.92
C GLU A 84 -8.70 10.72 -5.39
N HIS A 85 -7.60 10.06 -5.79
CA HIS A 85 -7.14 9.96 -7.19
C HIS A 85 -7.63 8.69 -7.92
N GLY A 86 -8.56 7.94 -7.35
CA GLY A 86 -9.17 6.76 -7.99
C GLY A 86 -8.30 5.51 -7.99
N GLY A 87 -7.27 5.44 -7.14
CA GLY A 87 -6.50 4.21 -6.95
C GLY A 87 -7.37 3.09 -6.38
N ARG A 88 -7.13 1.85 -6.81
CA ARG A 88 -7.92 0.66 -6.40
C ARG A 88 -7.45 0.05 -5.10
N ALA A 89 -6.15 0.18 -4.80
CA ALA A 89 -5.52 -0.23 -3.56
C ALA A 89 -4.21 0.54 -3.38
N VAL A 90 -3.65 0.52 -2.19
CA VAL A 90 -2.33 1.07 -1.88
C VAL A 90 -1.44 0.02 -1.24
N ILE A 91 -0.19 -0.04 -1.67
CA ILE A 91 0.90 -0.76 -1.01
C ILE A 91 1.86 0.30 -0.46
N ILE A 92 2.02 0.32 0.86
CA ILE A 92 2.92 1.23 1.56
C ILE A 92 4.18 0.45 1.91
N ALA A 93 5.28 0.78 1.24
CA ALA A 93 6.58 0.18 1.45
C ALA A 93 7.33 0.88 2.59
N ASP A 94 7.93 0.09 3.47
CA ASP A 94 8.87 0.60 4.47
C ASP A 94 10.16 1.07 3.79
N ASN A 95 10.70 2.21 4.23
CA ASN A 95 11.94 2.78 3.70
C ASN A 95 13.17 2.52 4.60
N ALA A 96 13.00 1.77 5.70
CA ALA A 96 14.06 1.46 6.64
C ALA A 96 14.76 0.14 6.29
N TYR A 97 15.94 0.24 5.66
CA TYR A 97 16.77 -0.89 5.22
C TYR A 97 17.27 -1.78 6.39
N ASP A 98 17.66 -1.18 7.50
CA ASP A 98 18.28 -1.87 8.65
C ASP A 98 17.26 -2.35 9.71
N ASN A 99 15.96 -2.24 9.44
CA ASN A 99 14.96 -2.58 10.44
C ASN A 99 14.66 -4.09 10.45
N ASP A 100 15.53 -4.86 11.08
CA ASP A 100 15.32 -6.29 11.41
C ASP A 100 14.22 -6.49 12.49
N SER A 101 13.52 -5.42 12.90
CA SER A 101 12.78 -5.36 14.14
C SER A 101 11.37 -4.74 14.00
N PHE A 102 10.38 -5.59 14.29
CA PHE A 102 9.01 -5.31 14.76
C PHE A 102 7.93 -4.89 13.75
N TYR A 103 7.11 -5.88 13.41
CA TYR A 103 5.67 -5.82 13.13
C TYR A 103 5.06 -4.41 13.15
N ILE A 104 5.05 -3.73 12.00
CA ILE A 104 4.35 -2.46 11.86
C ILE A 104 2.89 -2.77 11.60
N GLU A 105 2.03 -2.37 12.54
CA GLU A 105 0.59 -2.36 12.34
C GLU A 105 0.19 -0.98 11.79
N MET A 106 -0.35 -0.95 10.57
CA MET A 106 -0.95 0.28 10.06
C MET A 106 -2.30 0.49 10.75
N ILE A 107 -2.37 1.56 11.56
CA ILE A 107 -3.57 1.98 12.28
C ILE A 107 -4.04 3.38 11.84
N GLN A 108 -5.31 3.71 12.12
CA GLN A 108 -5.89 5.03 11.89
C GLN A 108 -5.18 6.15 12.70
N ASP A 109 -5.38 7.41 12.31
CA ASP A 109 -4.73 8.57 12.93
C ASP A 109 -5.66 9.41 13.82
N SER A 110 -6.72 8.81 14.38
CA SER A 110 -7.72 9.46 15.26
C SER A 110 -8.53 10.61 14.65
N SER A 111 -8.31 10.96 13.39
CA SER A 111 -8.96 12.08 12.70
C SER A 111 -10.45 11.86 12.36
N ARG A 112 -11.03 10.71 12.76
CA ARG A 112 -12.39 10.24 12.37
C ARG A 112 -12.61 10.10 10.86
N ARG A 113 -11.56 10.27 10.06
CA ARG A 113 -11.57 10.05 8.62
C ARG A 113 -11.57 8.55 8.33
N THR A 114 -12.07 8.17 7.16
CA THR A 114 -12.02 6.79 6.66
C THR A 114 -11.26 6.73 5.34
N ALA A 115 -10.78 5.54 5.01
CA ALA A 115 -10.37 5.14 3.68
C ALA A 115 -10.94 3.75 3.42
N ASP A 116 -11.47 3.56 2.22
CA ASP A 116 -12.30 2.42 1.81
C ASP A 116 -11.59 1.54 0.78
N ILE A 117 -10.48 2.02 0.20
CA ILE A 117 -9.62 1.18 -0.65
C ILE A 117 -8.74 0.29 0.23
N PRO A 118 -8.43 -0.95 -0.21
CA PRO A 118 -7.53 -1.81 0.55
C PRO A 118 -6.12 -1.21 0.69
N ALA A 119 -5.53 -1.35 1.88
CA ALA A 119 -4.19 -0.86 2.20
C ALA A 119 -3.31 -1.99 2.73
N LEU A 120 -2.14 -2.14 2.11
CA LEU A 120 -1.15 -3.17 2.42
C LEU A 120 0.17 -2.53 2.87
N PHE A 121 0.84 -3.16 3.83
CA PHE A 121 2.18 -2.80 4.25
C PHE A 121 3.19 -3.81 3.69
N LEU A 122 4.23 -3.31 3.02
CA LEU A 122 5.32 -4.10 2.46
C LEU A 122 6.60 -3.82 3.24
N LEU A 123 7.24 -4.87 3.76
CA LEU A 123 8.49 -4.76 4.52
C LEU A 123 9.64 -4.31 3.62
N GLY A 124 10.54 -3.47 4.13
CA GLY A 124 11.60 -2.81 3.35
C GLY A 124 12.53 -3.78 2.60
N ARG A 125 12.81 -4.96 3.16
CA ARG A 125 13.59 -6.02 2.49
C ARG A 125 12.97 -6.52 1.18
N ASP A 126 11.65 -6.40 1.07
CA ASP A 126 10.82 -6.90 -0.02
C ASP A 126 10.36 -5.74 -0.94
N GLY A 127 10.69 -4.48 -0.61
CA GLY A 127 10.26 -3.28 -1.34
C GLY A 127 11.34 -2.62 -2.21
N TYR A 128 12.57 -3.09 -2.15
CA TYR A 128 13.70 -2.55 -2.91
C TYR A 128 14.03 -3.42 -4.12
N VAL A 129 14.11 -2.80 -5.29
CA VAL A 129 14.47 -3.42 -6.58
C VAL A 129 15.81 -2.86 -7.03
#